data_AF-M0A4U5-F1
#
_entry.id   AF-M0A4U5-F1
#
_cell.length_a   1.000
_cell.length_b   1.000
_cell.length_c   1.000
_cell.angle_alpha   90.00
_cell.angle_beta   90.00
_cell.angle_gamma   90.00
#
_symmetry.space_group_name_H-M   'P 1'
#
loop_
_entity.id
_entity.type
_entity.pdbx_description
1 polymer ?
#
loop_
_entity_poly.entity_id
_entity_poly.type
_entity_poly.pdbx_seq_one_letter_code
_entity_poly.pdbx_strand_id
1 'polypeptide(L)' 'MSQAPSLFQNPFFRWGIAAFDAAIIAGIGLFLVEDETLQLGIYAVAVAALIITPIVLKRAASVE' A
#
# COMPACT_ATOMS: atom_id res chain seq x y z
N MET A 1 23.34 -21.35 1.96
CA MET A 1 22.79 -20.20 2.69
C MET A 1 21.29 -20.41 2.76
N SER A 2 20.73 -20.64 3.95
CA SER A 2 19.28 -20.76 4.11
C SER A 2 18.70 -19.34 4.01
N GLN A 3 18.32 -18.90 2.80
CA GLN A 3 17.51 -17.70 2.64
C GLN A 3 16.21 -17.94 3.41
N ALA A 4 16.02 -17.20 4.50
CA ALA A 4 14.75 -17.16 5.20
C ALA A 4 13.66 -16.77 4.17
N PRO A 5 12.48 -17.41 4.18
CA PRO A 5 11.41 -17.02 3.28
C PRO A 5 11.17 -15.51 3.40
N SER A 6 11.32 -14.75 2.32
CA SER A 6 11.10 -13.30 2.39
C SER A 6 9.68 -13.06 2.88
N LEU A 7 9.50 -12.15 3.84
CA LEU A 7 8.17 -11.87 4.43
C LEU A 7 7.16 -11.43 3.34
N PHE A 8 7.66 -10.93 2.22
CA PHE A 8 6.88 -10.56 1.03
C PHE A 8 6.32 -11.74 0.24
N GLN A 9 6.78 -12.98 0.46
CA GLN A 9 6.10 -14.17 -0.09
C GLN A 9 4.74 -14.38 0.57
N ASN A 10 4.55 -13.94 1.81
CA ASN A 10 3.27 -14.05 2.50
C ASN A 10 2.25 -13.04 1.92
N PRO A 11 1.12 -13.50 1.34
CA PRO A 11 0.09 -12.60 0.82
C PRO A 11 -0.50 -11.69 1.90
N PHE A 12 -0.73 -12.19 3.11
CA PHE A 12 -1.29 -11.39 4.20
C PHE A 12 -0.35 -10.25 4.61
N PHE A 13 0.96 -10.49 4.62
CA PHE A 13 1.93 -9.46 4.97
C PHE A 13 1.94 -8.31 3.95
N ARG A 14 1.92 -8.64 2.65
CA ARG A 14 1.85 -7.64 1.57
C ARG A 14 0.57 -6.80 1.63
N TRP A 15 -0.57 -7.46 1.81
CA TRP A 15 -1.86 -6.78 1.93
C TRP A 15 -1.96 -5.97 3.22
N GLY A 16 -1.35 -6.42 4.31
CA GLY A 16 -1.27 -5.66 5.56
C GLY A 16 -0.51 -4.35 5.40
N ILE A 17 0.65 -4.38 4.75
CA ILE A 17 1.42 -3.17 4.41
C ILE A 17 0.60 -2.23 3.52
N ALA A 18 -0.01 -2.78 2.47
CA ALA A 18 -0.81 -2.00 1.53
C ALA A 18 -2.04 -1.35 2.18
N ALA A 19 -2.73 -2.08 3.07
CA ALA A 19 -3.88 -1.57 3.81
C ALA A 19 -3.48 -0.47 4.80
N PHE A 20 -2.35 -0.65 5.51
CA PHE A 20 -1.85 0.35 6.45
C PHE A 20 -1.46 1.66 5.73
N ASP A 21 -0.71 1.56 4.65
CA ASP A 21 -0.31 2.70 3.83
C ASP A 21 -1.53 3.44 3.24
N ALA A 22 -2.45 2.70 2.62
CA ALA A 22 -3.69 3.26 2.08
C ALA A 22 -4.56 3.93 3.16
N ALA A 23 -4.61 3.36 4.37
CA ALA A 23 -5.35 3.94 5.49
C ALA A 23 -4.74 5.28 5.96
N ILE A 24 -3.41 5.40 5.95
CA ILE A 24 -2.73 6.66 6.25
C ILE A 24 -3.07 7.70 5.18
N ILE A 25 -2.95 7.35 3.90
CA ILE A 25 -3.24 8.27 2.79
C ILE A 25 -4.70 8.73 2.84
N ALA A 26 -5.64 7.81 3.05
CA ALA A 26 -7.05 8.14 3.22
C ALA A 26 -7.29 9.01 4.47
N GLY A 27 -6.59 8.74 5.57
CA GLY A 27 -6.63 9.55 6.79
C GLY A 27 -6.19 11.00 6.53
N ILE A 28 -5.12 11.21 5.75
CA ILE A 28 -4.68 12.55 5.34
C ILE A 28 -5.79 13.26 4.57
N GLY A 29 -6.38 12.60 3.58
CA GLY A 29 -7.49 13.18 2.81
C GLY A 29 -8.69 13.53 3.70
N LEU A 30 -9.01 12.68 4.68
CA LEU A 30 -10.16 12.88 5.56
C LEU A 30 -9.96 13.98 6.62
N PHE A 31 -8.77 14.04 7.23
CA PHE A 31 -8.52 14.87 8.41
C PHE A 31 -7.70 16.15 8.15
N LEU A 32 -6.94 16.20 7.05
CA LEU A 32 -5.99 17.28 6.78
C LEU A 32 -6.29 18.07 5.51
N VAL A 33 -7.30 17.67 4.73
CA VAL A 33 -7.64 18.31 3.46
C VAL A 33 -9.11 18.69 3.42
N GLU A 34 -9.35 20.00 3.28
CA GLU A 34 -10.69 20.59 3.21
C GLU A 34 -11.17 20.78 1.75
N ASP A 35 -10.23 20.87 0.79
CA ASP A 35 -10.58 20.97 -0.64
C ASP A 35 -11.08 19.62 -1.17
N GLU A 36 -12.34 19.59 -1.60
CA GLU A 36 -13.02 18.37 -2.04
C GLU A 36 -12.37 17.73 -3.28
N THR A 37 -11.84 18.55 -4.20
CA THR A 37 -11.20 18.03 -5.43
C THR A 37 -9.88 17.36 -5.10
N LEU A 38 -9.07 17.98 -4.24
CA LEU A 38 -7.83 17.41 -3.75
C LEU A 38 -8.09 16.17 -2.89
N GLN A 39 -9.12 16.18 -2.05
CA GLN A 39 -9.52 15.05 -1.22
C GLN A 39 -9.90 13.83 -2.07
N LEU A 40 -10.69 14.01 -3.13
CA LEU A 40 -10.99 12.95 -4.11
C LEU A 40 -9.72 12.41 -4.78
N GLY A 41 -8.78 13.29 -5.14
CA GLY A 41 -7.48 12.90 -5.68
C GLY A 41 -6.69 12.03 -4.70
N ILE A 42 -6.67 12.38 -3.42
CA ILE A 42 -5.99 11.62 -2.37
C ILE A 42 -6.64 10.25 -2.18
N TYR A 43 -7.96 10.15 -2.22
CA TYR A 43 -8.66 8.87 -2.12
C TYR A 43 -8.38 7.97 -3.33
N ALA A 44 -8.31 8.54 -4.53
CA ALA A 44 -7.89 7.79 -5.71
C ALA A 44 -6.46 7.22 -5.54
N VAL A 45 -5.54 8.02 -4.99
CA VAL A 45 -4.18 7.56 -4.68
C VAL A 45 -4.19 6.47 -3.60
N ALA A 46 -5.00 6.59 -2.55
CA ALA A 46 -5.12 5.57 -1.51
C ALA A 46 -5.57 4.20 -2.08
N VAL A 47 -6.57 4.21 -2.97
CA VAL A 47 -7.04 2.99 -3.66
C VAL A 47 -5.95 2.44 -4.57
N ALA A 48 -5.25 3.30 -5.31
CA ALA A 48 -4.14 2.88 -6.16
C ALA A 48 -3.01 2.24 -5.33
N ALA A 49 -2.63 2.84 -4.20
CA ALA A 49 -1.62 2.31 -3.29
C ALA A 49 -2.01 0.93 -2.76
N LEU A 50 -3.27 0.74 -2.35
CA LEU A 50 -3.79 -0.54 -1.87
C LEU A 50 -3.62 -1.67 -2.90
N ILE A 51 -3.75 -1.37 -4.20
CA ILE A 51 -3.67 -2.34 -5.28
C ILE A 51 -2.23 -2.51 -5.79
N ILE A 52 -1.48 -1.42 -5.94
CA ILE A 52 -0.15 -1.43 -6.56
C ILE A 52 0.91 -1.97 -5.59
N THR A 53 0.87 -1.59 -4.32
CA THR A 53 1.84 -2.02 -3.30
C THR A 53 2.01 -3.54 -3.22
N PRO A 54 0.95 -4.38 -3.12
CA PRO A 54 1.13 -5.83 -3.05
C PRO A 54 1.70 -6.43 -4.35
N ILE A 55 1.46 -5.79 -5.51
CA ILE A 55 2.02 -6.22 -6.80
C ILE A 55 3.53 -5.93 -6.85
N VAL A 56 3.94 -4.74 -6.41
CA VAL A 56 5.35 -4.34 -6.34
C VAL A 56 6.10 -5.23 -5.35
N LEU A 57 5.56 -5.46 -4.15
CA LEU A 57 6.16 -6.33 -3.15
C LEU A 57 6.25 -7.80 -3.64
N LYS A 58 5.24 -8.26 -4.38
CA LYS A 58 5.30 -9.58 -5.05
C LYS A 58 6.45 -9.66 -6.04
N ARG A 59 6.71 -8.60 -6.82
CA ARG A 59 7.84 -8.56 -7.77
C ARG A 59 9.18 -8.49 -7.05
N ALA A 60 9.29 -7.69 -5.98
CA ALA A 60 10.50 -7.60 -5.17
C ALA A 60 10.89 -8.96 -4.57
N ALA A 61 9.91 -9.73 -4.10
CA ALA A 61 10.14 -11.09 -3.58
C ALA A 61 10.66 -12.09 -4.62
N SER A 62 10.56 -11.79 -5.92
CA SER A 62 11.02 -12.65 -7.03
C SER A 62 12.39 -12.29 -7.57
N VAL A 63 12.91 -11.10 -7.20
CA VAL A 63 14.18 -10.56 -7.70
C VAL A 63 15.33 -10.81 -6.72
N GLU A 64 15.02 -11.17 -5.46
CA GLU A 64 15.96 -11.67 -4.44
C GLU A 64 16.22 -13.19 -4.55
#